data_AF-C7N9L2-F1
#
_entry.id   AF-C7N9L2-F1
#
_cell.length_a   1.000
_cell.length_b   1.000
_cell.length_c   1.000
_cell.angle_alpha   90.00
_cell.angle_beta   90.00
_cell.angle_gamma   90.00
#
_symmetry.space_group_name_H-M   'P 1'
#
loop_
_entity.id
_entity.type
_entity.pdbx_description
1 polymer ?
#
loop_
_entity_poly.entity_id
_entity_poly.type
_entity_poly.pdbx_seq_one_letter_code
_entity_poly.pdbx_strand_id
1 'polypeptide(L)'
;MKKNIYNMLYIITLIRNIQLLFNGYSNILTGFWLLINLILSFIFFIKIFTRKEKFNEYFVVFILGFTCFLVTYSSFRDWNKKFNTYILIALIILTLFKFLIILKPFIKIKDFRKIFLLILSFFCGKLFLYFLTNFYMEPRKIVYSTDIIYTKNNKELRKIIEKMPMVNEVEIIEKDAINSYSSYYENEGSLKDLDEIINVQIKNSIDNESMDLLANRIKEFVKLQDKEKKFIKIYFTSKNGYYEALKIYDLKNNELKQIYVSKNLQVSESLGFVLVNMYVKMLKGNEF
;
A
#
# COMPACT_ATOMS: atom_id res chain seq x y z
N MET A 1 -4.94 34.08 22.60
CA MET A 1 -4.67 32.63 22.38
C MET A 1 -5.84 31.80 21.82
N LYS A 2 -7.12 32.12 22.05
CA LYS A 2 -8.27 31.30 21.55
C LYS A 2 -8.42 31.19 20.02
N LYS A 3 -7.76 32.04 19.21
CA LYS A 3 -8.00 32.19 17.75
C LYS A 3 -7.43 31.08 16.85
N ASN A 4 -6.66 30.12 17.37
CA ASN A 4 -5.99 29.08 16.55
C ASN A 4 -6.18 27.62 17.02
N ILE A 5 -7.01 27.38 18.04
CA ILE A 5 -7.14 26.03 18.64
C ILE A 5 -7.76 25.05 17.64
N TYR A 6 -8.80 25.44 16.90
CA TYR A 6 -9.47 24.54 15.96
C TYR A 6 -8.58 24.20 14.76
N ASN A 7 -7.82 25.16 14.25
CA ASN A 7 -6.82 24.91 13.21
C ASN A 7 -5.75 23.92 13.68
N MET A 8 -5.20 24.11 14.89
CA MET A 8 -4.23 23.19 15.46
C MET A 8 -4.81 21.77 15.62
N LEU A 9 -6.00 21.65 16.21
CA LEU A 9 -6.69 20.37 16.37
C LEU A 9 -6.99 19.70 15.02
N TYR A 10 -7.39 20.48 14.01
CA TYR A 10 -7.62 19.96 12.68
C TYR A 10 -6.34 19.39 12.06
N ILE A 11 -5.22 20.13 12.11
CA ILE A 11 -3.93 19.64 11.62
C ILE A 11 -3.51 18.37 12.36
N ILE A 12 -3.68 18.32 13.69
CA ILE A 12 -3.41 17.11 14.49
C ILE A 12 -4.24 15.93 13.98
N THR A 13 -5.54 16.11 13.74
CA THR A 13 -6.39 15.03 13.20
C THR A 13 -5.98 14.61 11.79
N LEU A 14 -5.52 15.54 10.94
CA LEU A 14 -5.02 15.21 9.61
C LEU A 14 -3.74 14.36 9.69
N ILE A 15 -2.79 14.73 10.54
CA ILE A 15 -1.56 13.97 10.77
C ILE A 15 -1.89 12.60 11.38
N ARG A 16 -2.87 12.54 12.29
CA ARG A 16 -3.31 11.29 12.90
C ARG A 16 -3.89 10.30 11.87
N ASN A 17 -4.56 10.77 10.81
CA ASN A 17 -4.99 9.89 9.71
C ASN A 17 -3.79 9.22 9.04
N ILE A 18 -2.72 9.98 8.79
CA ILE A 18 -1.49 9.45 8.19
C ILE A 18 -0.87 8.38 9.11
N GLN A 19 -0.76 8.67 10.41
CA GLN A 19 -0.23 7.71 11.38
C GLN A 19 -1.03 6.41 11.41
N LEU A 20 -2.36 6.50 11.45
CA LEU A 20 -3.24 5.33 11.50
C LEU A 20 -3.18 4.51 10.21
N LEU A 21 -3.10 5.16 9.04
CA LEU A 21 -2.91 4.48 7.76
C LEU A 21 -1.54 3.79 7.64
N PHE A 22 -0.55 4.20 8.44
CA PHE A 22 0.79 3.65 8.49
C PHE A 22 1.05 2.62 9.60
N ASN A 23 0.07 2.30 10.47
CA ASN A 23 0.36 1.54 11.70
C ASN A 23 0.73 0.04 11.50
N GLY A 24 0.70 -0.49 10.27
CA GLY A 24 1.04 -1.88 9.95
C GLY A 24 -0.10 -2.89 10.12
N TYR A 25 -1.22 -2.51 10.72
CA TYR A 25 -2.36 -3.38 11.00
C TYR A 25 -3.54 -3.13 10.05
N SER A 26 -4.34 -4.17 9.83
CA SER A 26 -5.61 -4.14 9.06
C SER A 26 -6.83 -4.54 9.90
N ASN A 27 -6.71 -4.49 11.23
CA ASN A 27 -7.72 -4.98 12.18
C ASN A 27 -8.86 -3.96 12.44
N ILE A 28 -9.95 -4.46 13.06
CA ILE A 28 -11.15 -3.67 13.37
C ILE A 28 -10.81 -2.46 14.26
N LEU A 29 -9.91 -2.62 15.24
CA LEU A 29 -9.50 -1.53 16.14
C LEU A 29 -8.88 -0.35 15.38
N THR A 30 -7.99 -0.62 14.41
CA THR A 30 -7.40 0.42 13.55
C THR A 30 -8.49 1.14 12.75
N GLY A 31 -9.45 0.40 12.22
CA GLY A 31 -10.60 0.98 11.51
C GLY A 31 -11.48 1.85 12.40
N PHE A 32 -11.74 1.43 13.63
CA PHE A 32 -12.50 2.22 14.61
C PHE A 32 -11.80 3.55 14.93
N TRP A 33 -10.49 3.53 15.17
CA TRP A 33 -9.71 4.75 15.39
C TRP A 33 -9.67 5.67 14.17
N LEU A 34 -9.56 5.10 12.96
CA LEU A 34 -9.67 5.87 11.72
C LEU A 34 -11.04 6.53 11.61
N LEU A 35 -12.11 5.81 11.90
CA LEU A 35 -13.48 6.34 11.83
C LEU A 35 -13.70 7.50 12.81
N ILE A 36 -13.31 7.34 14.08
CA ILE A 36 -13.38 8.42 15.09
C ILE A 36 -12.58 9.63 14.61
N ASN A 37 -11.36 9.40 14.14
CA ASN A 37 -10.49 10.50 13.72
C ASN A 37 -11.02 11.20 12.47
N LEU A 38 -11.67 10.48 11.55
CA LEU A 38 -12.38 11.06 10.39
C LEU A 38 -13.53 11.97 10.83
N ILE A 39 -14.35 11.53 11.79
CA ILE A 39 -15.46 12.32 12.35
C ILE A 39 -14.92 13.59 13.01
N LEU A 40 -13.93 13.48 13.89
CA LEU A 40 -13.30 14.63 14.55
C LEU A 40 -12.69 15.60 13.54
N SER A 41 -11.96 15.07 12.56
CA SER A 41 -11.38 15.88 11.48
C SER A 41 -12.44 16.63 10.69
N PHE A 42 -13.59 16.03 10.44
CA PHE A 42 -14.70 16.69 9.75
C PHE A 42 -15.36 17.77 10.62
N ILE A 43 -15.57 17.52 11.91
CA ILE A 43 -16.09 18.51 12.86
C ILE A 43 -15.18 19.74 12.93
N PHE A 44 -13.86 19.54 13.07
CA PHE A 44 -12.92 20.66 13.12
C PHE A 44 -12.86 21.41 11.79
N PHE A 45 -12.92 20.71 10.66
CA PHE A 45 -12.99 21.33 9.34
C PHE A 45 -14.20 22.27 9.22
N ILE A 46 -15.40 21.81 9.62
CA ILE A 46 -16.61 22.64 9.61
C ILE A 46 -16.41 23.86 10.51
N LYS A 47 -15.90 23.68 11.74
CA LYS A 47 -15.69 24.79 12.68
C LYS A 47 -14.75 25.86 12.13
N ILE A 48 -13.64 25.47 11.50
CA ILE A 48 -12.70 26.40 10.85
C ILE A 48 -13.42 27.22 9.77
N PHE A 49 -14.21 26.54 8.93
CA PHE A 49 -14.90 27.18 7.81
C PHE A 49 -16.03 28.11 8.28
N THR A 50 -16.87 27.68 9.23
CA THR A 50 -17.96 28.50 9.80
C THR A 50 -17.44 29.71 10.55
N ARG A 51 -16.32 29.59 11.27
CA ARG A 51 -15.70 30.69 12.01
C ARG A 51 -14.81 31.59 11.16
N LYS A 52 -14.64 31.28 9.87
CA LYS A 52 -13.73 31.98 8.95
C LYS A 52 -12.32 32.13 9.52
N GLU A 53 -11.84 31.10 10.22
CA GLU A 53 -10.48 31.10 10.74
C GLU A 53 -9.47 31.02 9.58
N LYS A 54 -8.40 31.80 9.65
CA LYS A 54 -7.33 31.74 8.64
C LYS A 54 -6.50 30.48 8.85
N PHE A 55 -6.26 29.74 7.78
CA PHE A 55 -5.35 28.60 7.75
C PHE A 55 -4.59 28.60 6.42
N ASN A 56 -3.44 27.92 6.38
CA ASN A 56 -2.66 27.77 5.15
C ASN A 56 -3.35 26.71 4.26
N GLU A 57 -4.08 27.16 3.24
CA GLU A 57 -4.86 26.27 2.39
C GLU A 57 -3.96 25.33 1.59
N TYR A 58 -2.79 25.80 1.14
CA TYR A 58 -1.84 24.96 0.38
C TYR A 58 -1.34 23.79 1.21
N PHE A 59 -0.93 24.05 2.46
CA PHE A 59 -0.44 23.01 3.37
C PHE A 59 -1.53 22.01 3.74
N VAL A 60 -2.74 22.49 4.04
CA VAL A 60 -3.89 21.60 4.32
C VAL A 60 -4.21 20.74 3.09
N VAL A 61 -4.26 21.34 1.90
CA VAL A 61 -4.54 20.63 0.65
C VAL A 61 -3.44 19.63 0.31
N PHE A 62 -2.18 19.94 0.60
CA PHE A 62 -1.07 19.00 0.49
C PHE A 62 -1.30 17.77 1.39
N ILE A 63 -1.64 17.98 2.67
CA ILE A 63 -1.92 16.85 3.59
C ILE A 63 -3.14 16.04 3.13
N LEU A 64 -4.19 16.69 2.63
CA LEU A 64 -5.36 16.00 2.06
C LEU A 64 -4.94 15.13 0.86
N GLY A 65 -4.17 15.67 -0.08
CA GLY A 65 -3.63 14.93 -1.21
C GLY A 65 -2.78 13.75 -0.77
N PHE A 66 -1.81 14.00 0.12
CA PHE A 66 -0.96 12.95 0.69
C PHE A 66 -1.79 11.82 1.32
N THR A 67 -2.78 12.16 2.15
CA THR A 67 -3.68 11.19 2.81
C THR A 67 -4.51 10.40 1.78
N CYS A 68 -5.03 11.06 0.75
CA CYS A 68 -5.82 10.43 -0.30
C CYS A 68 -5.02 9.37 -1.06
N PHE A 69 -3.76 9.69 -1.44
CA PHE A 69 -2.91 8.76 -2.16
C PHE A 69 -2.28 7.70 -1.24
N LEU A 70 -2.10 8.01 0.05
CA LEU A 70 -1.54 7.12 1.07
C LEU A 70 -2.34 5.84 1.23
N VAL A 71 -3.65 5.87 0.98
CA VAL A 71 -4.51 4.66 0.99
C VAL A 71 -3.90 3.54 0.14
N THR A 72 -3.25 3.86 -0.99
CA THR A 72 -2.64 2.86 -1.87
C THR A 72 -1.47 2.11 -1.21
N TYR A 73 -0.82 2.71 -0.22
CA TYR A 73 0.32 2.16 0.52
C TYR A 73 -0.06 1.86 1.99
N SER A 74 -1.33 1.84 2.36
CA SER A 74 -1.74 1.52 3.73
C SER A 74 -1.83 0.02 3.97
N SER A 75 -1.41 -0.45 5.15
CA SER A 75 -1.69 -1.81 5.64
C SER A 75 -3.19 -2.05 5.81
N PHE A 76 -3.95 -0.99 6.07
CA PHE A 76 -5.40 -1.04 6.22
C PHE A 76 -6.13 -1.26 4.88
N ARG A 77 -5.42 -1.15 3.74
CA ARG A 77 -5.89 -1.44 2.38
C ARG A 77 -6.00 -2.95 2.13
N ASP A 78 -6.83 -3.59 2.94
CA ASP A 78 -7.26 -4.97 2.77
C ASP A 78 -8.69 -4.96 2.23
N TRP A 79 -8.81 -5.15 0.92
CA TRP A 79 -10.10 -5.09 0.22
C TRP A 79 -10.92 -6.38 0.36
N ASN A 80 -10.37 -7.40 1.02
CA ASN A 80 -11.15 -8.58 1.38
C ASN A 80 -12.07 -8.28 2.57
N LYS A 81 -11.72 -7.29 3.39
CA LYS A 81 -12.52 -6.86 4.54
C LYS A 81 -13.48 -5.75 4.16
N LYS A 82 -14.78 -6.04 4.25
CA LYS A 82 -15.84 -5.07 3.95
C LYS A 82 -15.73 -3.81 4.81
N PHE A 83 -15.48 -3.95 6.11
CA PHE A 83 -15.32 -2.82 7.03
C PHE A 83 -14.19 -1.88 6.61
N ASN A 84 -13.01 -2.43 6.31
CA ASN A 84 -11.86 -1.64 5.85
C ASN A 84 -12.17 -0.93 4.54
N THR A 85 -12.79 -1.64 3.60
CA THR A 85 -13.23 -1.10 2.31
C THR A 85 -14.12 0.12 2.49
N TYR A 86 -15.16 0.03 3.32
CA TYR A 86 -16.07 1.14 3.56
C TYR A 86 -15.38 2.35 4.20
N ILE A 87 -14.52 2.13 5.19
CA ILE A 87 -13.78 3.22 5.85
C ILE A 87 -12.85 3.93 4.86
N LEU A 88 -12.12 3.19 4.03
CA LEU A 88 -11.22 3.78 3.04
C LEU A 88 -11.97 4.57 1.98
N ILE A 89 -13.12 4.06 1.50
CA ILE A 89 -13.99 4.79 0.57
C ILE A 89 -14.50 6.07 1.22
N ALA A 90 -15.00 6.00 2.47
CA ALA A 90 -15.47 7.17 3.20
C ALA A 90 -14.35 8.21 3.41
N LEU A 91 -13.13 7.76 3.74
CA LEU A 91 -11.95 8.62 3.88
C LEU A 91 -11.63 9.35 2.57
N ILE A 92 -11.62 8.64 1.43
CA ILE A 92 -11.35 9.24 0.12
C ILE A 92 -12.43 10.28 -0.22
N ILE A 93 -13.71 9.90 -0.10
CA ILE A 93 -14.84 10.80 -0.38
C ILE A 93 -14.78 12.06 0.48
N LEU A 94 -14.58 11.91 1.80
CA LEU A 94 -14.49 13.04 2.72
C LEU A 94 -13.29 13.94 2.41
N THR A 95 -12.17 13.36 2.01
CA THR A 95 -10.96 14.12 1.65
C THR A 95 -11.19 14.95 0.38
N LEU A 96 -11.78 14.36 -0.65
CA LEU A 96 -12.15 15.05 -1.89
C LEU A 96 -13.21 16.12 -1.62
N PHE A 97 -14.22 15.83 -0.78
CA PHE A 97 -15.23 16.79 -0.39
C PHE A 97 -14.64 18.02 0.32
N LYS A 98 -13.73 17.81 1.29
CA LYS A 98 -12.99 18.90 1.96
C LYS A 98 -12.19 19.74 0.95
N PHE A 99 -11.50 19.09 0.01
CA PHE A 99 -10.76 19.76 -1.05
C PHE A 99 -11.66 20.65 -1.92
N LEU A 100 -12.81 20.14 -2.36
CA LEU A 100 -13.79 20.91 -3.15
C LEU A 100 -14.34 22.12 -2.38
N ILE A 101 -14.61 21.97 -1.08
CA ILE A 101 -15.03 23.10 -0.23
C ILE A 101 -13.95 24.19 -0.17
N ILE A 102 -12.68 23.80 -0.04
CA ILE A 102 -11.55 24.75 -0.03
C ILE A 102 -11.44 25.48 -1.38
N LEU A 103 -11.69 24.80 -2.51
CA LEU A 103 -11.66 25.42 -3.84
C LEU A 103 -12.83 26.38 -4.10
N LYS A 104 -14.01 26.10 -3.54
CA LYS A 104 -15.27 26.79 -3.85
C LYS A 104 -15.19 28.33 -3.79
N PRO A 105 -14.57 28.98 -2.77
CA PRO A 105 -14.43 30.44 -2.74
C PRO A 105 -13.64 30.98 -3.92
N PHE A 106 -12.55 30.32 -4.33
CA PHE A 106 -11.67 30.76 -5.42
C PHE A 106 -12.31 30.58 -6.78
N ILE A 107 -13.14 29.54 -6.95
CA ILE A 107 -13.97 29.35 -8.16
C ILE A 107 -14.95 30.51 -8.32
N LYS A 108 -15.63 30.92 -7.24
CA LYS A 108 -16.60 32.03 -7.28
C LYS A 108 -15.98 33.35 -7.71
N ILE A 109 -14.77 33.65 -7.25
CA ILE A 109 -14.04 34.88 -7.63
C ILE A 109 -13.20 34.73 -8.90
N LYS A 110 -13.26 33.57 -9.57
CA LYS A 110 -12.48 33.24 -10.78
C LYS A 110 -10.96 33.41 -10.64
N ASP A 111 -10.42 33.14 -9.45
CA ASP A 111 -8.97 33.16 -9.22
C ASP A 111 -8.31 31.85 -9.68
N PHE A 112 -8.14 31.73 -10.99
CA PHE A 112 -7.59 30.54 -11.63
C PHE A 112 -6.15 30.24 -11.20
N ARG A 113 -5.35 31.27 -10.90
CA ARG A 113 -3.98 31.08 -10.41
C ARG A 113 -3.98 30.35 -9.08
N LYS A 114 -4.82 30.78 -8.12
CA LYS A 114 -4.91 30.11 -6.81
C LYS A 114 -5.51 28.71 -6.92
N ILE A 115 -6.52 28.50 -7.77
CA ILE A 115 -7.08 27.17 -8.04
C ILE A 115 -6.00 26.21 -8.56
N PHE A 116 -5.25 26.65 -9.58
CA PHE A 116 -4.16 25.85 -10.16
C PHE A 116 -3.12 25.45 -9.09
N LEU A 117 -2.68 26.40 -8.26
CA LEU A 117 -1.72 26.13 -7.20
C LEU A 117 -2.25 25.17 -6.13
N LEU A 118 -3.55 25.23 -5.80
CA LEU A 118 -4.17 24.28 -4.86
C LEU A 118 -4.24 22.87 -5.46
N ILE A 119 -4.60 22.74 -6.74
CA ILE A 119 -4.58 21.46 -7.45
C ILE A 119 -3.15 20.89 -7.48
N LEU A 120 -2.17 21.72 -7.83
CA LEU A 120 -0.76 21.33 -7.82
C LEU A 120 -0.33 20.85 -6.42
N SER A 121 -0.69 21.58 -5.37
CA SER A 121 -0.38 21.19 -3.98
C SER A 121 -0.98 19.82 -3.61
N PHE A 122 -2.20 19.52 -4.05
CA PHE A 122 -2.85 18.23 -3.84
C PHE A 122 -2.06 17.09 -4.50
N PHE A 123 -1.65 17.27 -5.75
CA PHE A 123 -0.88 16.26 -6.50
C PHE A 123 0.59 16.16 -6.06
N CYS A 124 1.19 17.24 -5.54
CA CYS A 124 2.51 17.17 -4.89
C CYS A 124 2.52 16.16 -3.73
N GLY A 125 1.39 15.97 -3.04
CA GLY A 125 1.24 14.92 -2.02
C GLY A 125 1.49 13.51 -2.57
N LYS A 126 1.10 13.22 -3.82
CA LYS A 126 1.36 11.93 -4.49
C LYS A 126 2.85 11.73 -4.76
N LEU A 127 3.51 12.76 -5.30
CA LEU A 127 4.93 12.72 -5.65
C LEU A 127 5.78 12.55 -4.39
N PHE A 128 5.47 13.34 -3.34
CA PHE A 128 6.16 13.23 -2.07
C PHE A 128 5.96 11.87 -1.42
N LEU A 129 4.74 11.32 -1.46
CA LEU A 129 4.46 9.98 -0.97
C LEU A 129 5.27 8.91 -1.72
N TYR A 130 5.33 8.99 -3.05
CA TYR A 130 6.13 8.04 -3.85
C TYR A 130 7.62 8.11 -3.48
N PHE A 131 8.17 9.32 -3.30
CA PHE A 131 9.54 9.48 -2.83
C PHE A 131 9.72 8.85 -1.44
N LEU A 132 8.81 9.16 -0.52
CA LEU A 132 8.86 8.71 0.86
C LEU A 132 8.83 7.18 0.94
N THR A 133 7.91 6.51 0.24
CA THR A 133 7.72 5.06 0.37
C THR A 133 8.76 4.22 -0.36
N ASN A 134 9.36 4.72 -1.43
CA ASN A 134 10.29 3.93 -2.26
C ASN A 134 11.76 4.20 -1.94
N PHE A 135 12.11 5.37 -1.41
CA PHE A 135 13.51 5.74 -1.17
C PHE A 135 13.78 6.03 0.31
N TYR A 136 12.91 6.79 0.96
CA TYR A 136 13.22 7.33 2.27
C TYR A 136 12.79 6.45 3.45
N MET A 137 11.62 5.83 3.39
CA MET A 137 11.14 4.96 4.46
C MET A 137 11.76 3.57 4.34
N GLU A 138 11.99 2.96 5.49
CA GLU A 138 12.30 1.53 5.53
C GLU A 138 11.08 0.71 5.10
N PRO A 139 11.30 -0.50 4.54
CA PRO A 139 10.23 -1.44 4.27
C PRO A 139 9.44 -1.71 5.55
N ARG A 140 8.12 -1.78 5.43
CA ARG A 140 7.22 -1.76 6.58
C ARG A 140 6.71 -3.13 6.93
N LYS A 141 6.54 -3.35 8.24
CA LYS A 141 5.85 -4.49 8.79
C LYS A 141 4.34 -4.41 8.54
N ILE A 142 3.77 -5.51 8.08
CA ILE A 142 2.36 -5.67 7.74
C ILE A 142 1.86 -6.97 8.36
N VAL A 143 0.79 -6.85 9.14
CA VAL A 143 0.12 -8.01 9.72
C VAL A 143 -1.09 -8.38 8.86
N TYR A 144 -0.97 -9.51 8.16
CA TYR A 144 -2.05 -10.07 7.37
C TYR A 144 -3.02 -10.86 8.25
N SER A 145 -4.30 -10.51 8.19
CA SER A 145 -5.40 -11.23 8.83
C SER A 145 -6.54 -11.39 7.83
N THR A 146 -7.22 -12.53 7.87
CA THR A 146 -8.23 -12.90 6.87
C THR A 146 -9.42 -13.56 7.55
N ASP A 147 -10.61 -13.26 7.03
CA ASP A 147 -11.88 -13.92 7.41
C ASP A 147 -12.35 -14.89 6.30
N ILE A 148 -11.49 -15.15 5.31
CA ILE A 148 -11.83 -16.00 4.16
C ILE A 148 -11.75 -17.46 4.57
N ILE A 149 -12.88 -18.17 4.40
CA ILE A 149 -13.05 -19.57 4.78
C ILE A 149 -13.25 -20.50 3.57
N TYR A 150 -13.32 -19.96 2.36
CA TYR A 150 -13.53 -20.75 1.14
C TYR A 150 -12.96 -20.04 -0.09
N THR A 151 -12.44 -20.81 -1.05
CA THR A 151 -11.97 -20.33 -2.35
C THR A 151 -12.30 -21.34 -3.44
N LYS A 152 -13.02 -20.94 -4.50
CA LYS A 152 -13.57 -21.88 -5.48
C LYS A 152 -12.61 -22.28 -6.59
N ASN A 153 -11.79 -21.34 -7.09
CA ASN A 153 -10.91 -21.56 -8.25
C ASN A 153 -9.70 -20.61 -8.28
N ASN A 154 -8.77 -20.84 -9.20
CA ASN A 154 -7.57 -20.01 -9.39
C ASN A 154 -7.88 -18.53 -9.63
N LYS A 155 -8.97 -18.22 -10.34
CA LYS A 155 -9.40 -16.83 -10.58
C LYS A 155 -9.82 -16.12 -9.30
N GLU A 156 -10.50 -16.82 -8.39
CA GLU A 156 -10.88 -16.28 -7.09
C GLU A 156 -9.69 -16.17 -6.14
N LEU A 157 -8.83 -17.19 -6.10
CA LEU A 157 -7.58 -17.17 -5.33
C LEU A 157 -6.70 -15.98 -5.72
N ARG A 158 -6.49 -15.78 -7.02
CA ARG A 158 -5.79 -14.61 -7.57
C ARG A 158 -6.38 -13.31 -7.03
N LYS A 159 -7.69 -13.12 -7.17
CA LYS A 159 -8.39 -11.90 -6.72
C LYS A 159 -8.28 -11.67 -5.22
N ILE A 160 -8.31 -12.73 -4.42
CA ILE A 160 -8.16 -12.64 -2.96
C ILE A 160 -6.76 -12.12 -2.62
N ILE A 161 -5.72 -12.68 -3.23
CA ILE A 161 -4.33 -12.28 -2.97
C ILE A 161 -4.10 -10.83 -3.49
N GLU A 162 -4.60 -10.48 -4.68
CA GLU A 162 -4.49 -9.11 -5.24
C GLU A 162 -5.15 -8.03 -4.35
N LYS A 163 -6.18 -8.41 -3.60
CA LYS A 163 -6.89 -7.51 -2.67
C LYS A 163 -6.14 -7.28 -1.37
N MET A 164 -5.07 -8.04 -1.09
CA MET A 164 -4.28 -7.90 0.12
C MET A 164 -3.40 -6.64 0.12
N PRO A 165 -3.04 -6.13 1.31
CA PRO A 165 -2.13 -4.99 1.42
C PRO A 165 -0.78 -5.22 0.74
N MET A 166 -0.27 -4.19 0.06
CA MET A 166 0.99 -4.16 -0.71
C MET A 166 1.11 -5.12 -1.90
N VAL A 167 0.11 -5.95 -2.18
CA VAL A 167 0.05 -6.69 -3.43
C VAL A 167 -0.36 -5.74 -4.56
N ASN A 168 0.38 -5.80 -5.67
CA ASN A 168 0.10 -5.05 -6.89
C ASN A 168 -0.64 -5.93 -7.90
N GLU A 169 -0.09 -7.10 -8.20
CA GLU A 169 -0.63 -8.05 -9.18
C GLU A 169 -0.28 -9.48 -8.76
N VAL A 170 -1.10 -10.44 -9.17
CA VAL A 170 -0.86 -11.86 -8.95
C VAL A 170 -1.09 -12.62 -10.25
N GLU A 171 -0.15 -13.48 -10.58
CA GLU A 171 -0.23 -14.41 -11.70
C GLU A 171 -0.17 -15.84 -11.16
N ILE A 172 -1.07 -16.69 -11.66
CA ILE A 172 -1.06 -18.12 -11.34
C ILE A 172 -0.85 -18.85 -12.67
N ILE A 173 0.28 -19.54 -12.78
CA ILE A 173 0.71 -20.26 -13.97
C ILE A 173 0.59 -21.75 -13.67
N GLU A 174 -0.22 -22.45 -14.46
CA GLU A 174 -0.42 -23.89 -14.35
C GLU A 174 0.66 -24.65 -15.15
N LYS A 175 0.92 -25.91 -14.78
CA LYS A 175 1.95 -26.79 -15.33
C LYS A 175 2.16 -26.69 -16.85
N ASP A 176 1.06 -26.71 -17.60
CA ASP A 176 1.08 -26.72 -19.06
C ASP A 176 1.67 -25.44 -19.66
N ALA A 177 1.61 -24.32 -18.93
CA ALA A 177 2.14 -23.03 -19.34
C ALA A 177 3.55 -22.75 -18.77
N ILE A 178 4.04 -23.53 -17.81
CA ILE A 178 5.32 -23.27 -17.11
C ILE A 178 6.51 -23.30 -18.08
N ASN A 179 6.51 -24.22 -19.04
CA ASN A 179 7.59 -24.35 -20.03
C ASN A 179 7.79 -23.07 -20.86
N SER A 180 6.72 -22.30 -21.09
CA SER A 180 6.80 -21.02 -21.82
C SER A 180 7.45 -19.90 -21.00
N TYR A 181 7.58 -20.08 -19.68
CA TYR A 181 8.15 -19.11 -18.75
C TYR A 181 9.43 -19.60 -18.07
N SER A 182 9.96 -20.76 -18.46
CA SER A 182 11.07 -21.40 -17.75
C SER A 182 12.30 -20.51 -17.66
N SER A 183 12.64 -19.79 -18.73
CA SER A 183 13.79 -18.87 -18.77
C SER A 183 13.73 -17.75 -17.72
N TYR A 184 12.54 -17.35 -17.28
CA TYR A 184 12.36 -16.31 -16.26
C TYR A 184 12.51 -16.83 -14.83
N TYR A 185 12.32 -18.14 -14.62
CA TYR A 185 12.29 -18.78 -13.31
C TYR A 185 13.41 -19.82 -13.13
N GLU A 186 14.18 -20.11 -14.18
CA GLU A 186 15.26 -21.10 -14.21
C GLU A 186 16.45 -20.75 -13.30
N ASN A 187 16.66 -19.46 -13.00
CA ASN A 187 17.85 -19.01 -12.29
C ASN A 187 17.84 -19.29 -10.77
N GLU A 188 16.73 -19.78 -10.18
CA GLU A 188 16.59 -19.82 -8.72
C GLU A 188 16.02 -21.15 -8.16
N GLY A 189 16.04 -22.23 -8.93
CA GLY A 189 15.80 -23.60 -8.45
C GLY A 189 15.18 -24.56 -9.47
N SER A 190 15.09 -25.85 -9.14
CA SER A 190 14.54 -26.86 -10.05
C SER A 190 13.03 -26.66 -10.29
N LEU A 191 12.60 -26.67 -11.56
CA LEU A 191 11.20 -26.69 -11.99
C LEU A 191 10.65 -28.13 -12.11
N LYS A 192 11.44 -29.15 -11.74
CA LYS A 192 11.01 -30.56 -11.82
C LYS A 192 9.83 -30.82 -10.89
N ASP A 193 8.85 -31.56 -11.41
CA ASP A 193 7.63 -31.98 -10.71
C ASP A 193 6.73 -30.84 -10.22
N LEU A 194 6.94 -29.62 -10.72
CA LEU A 194 6.15 -28.45 -10.35
C LEU A 194 4.76 -28.51 -11.00
N ASP A 195 3.73 -28.25 -10.20
CA ASP A 195 2.34 -28.25 -10.68
C ASP A 195 1.85 -26.82 -10.98
N GLU A 196 2.21 -25.84 -10.16
CA GLU A 196 1.75 -24.46 -10.30
C GLU A 196 2.82 -23.44 -9.80
N ILE A 197 2.83 -22.26 -10.41
CA ILE A 197 3.57 -21.08 -9.94
C ILE A 197 2.57 -20.00 -9.54
N ILE A 198 2.74 -19.41 -8.36
CA ILE A 198 2.04 -18.22 -7.93
C ILE A 198 3.07 -17.09 -7.85
N ASN A 199 3.07 -16.20 -8.84
CA ASN A 199 3.88 -14.99 -8.82
C ASN A 199 3.09 -13.85 -8.20
N VAL A 200 3.60 -13.27 -7.12
CA VAL A 200 2.98 -12.18 -6.37
C VAL A 200 3.88 -10.96 -6.48
N GLN A 201 3.43 -10.00 -7.29
CA GLN A 201 4.12 -8.74 -7.43
C GLN A 201 3.79 -7.83 -6.25
N ILE A 202 4.82 -7.45 -5.49
CA ILE A 202 4.70 -6.62 -4.29
C ILE A 202 5.25 -5.21 -4.52
N LYS A 203 4.68 -4.25 -3.78
CA LYS A 203 5.22 -2.88 -3.72
C LYS A 203 6.49 -2.88 -2.85
N ASN A 204 7.51 -2.11 -3.25
CA ASN A 204 8.85 -2.05 -2.63
C ASN A 204 8.92 -1.60 -1.14
N SER A 205 7.77 -1.44 -0.48
CA SER A 205 7.66 -0.90 0.87
C SER A 205 7.27 -1.94 1.93
N ILE A 206 7.49 -3.24 1.65
CA ILE A 206 7.18 -4.36 2.54
C ILE A 206 8.45 -5.07 2.98
N ASP A 207 8.55 -5.40 4.28
CA ASP A 207 9.71 -6.11 4.82
C ASP A 207 9.66 -7.64 4.59
N ASN A 208 10.77 -8.31 4.91
CA ASN A 208 10.93 -9.75 4.78
C ASN A 208 9.95 -10.56 5.63
N GLU A 209 9.73 -10.16 6.88
CA GLU A 209 8.84 -10.85 7.80
C GLU A 209 7.39 -10.82 7.30
N SER A 210 6.97 -9.68 6.74
CA SER A 210 5.62 -9.53 6.19
C SER A 210 5.42 -10.37 4.94
N MET A 211 6.45 -10.54 4.09
CA MET A 211 6.40 -11.50 2.99
C MET A 211 6.25 -12.94 3.50
N ASP A 212 6.92 -13.32 4.60
CA ASP A 212 6.74 -14.64 5.23
C ASP A 212 5.30 -14.83 5.72
N LEU A 213 4.72 -13.81 6.34
CA LEU A 213 3.32 -13.83 6.76
C LEU A 213 2.37 -13.95 5.57
N LEU A 214 2.62 -13.24 4.47
CA LEU A 214 1.83 -13.32 3.25
C LEU A 214 1.94 -14.69 2.58
N ALA A 215 3.14 -15.29 2.53
CA ALA A 215 3.36 -16.63 2.00
C ALA A 215 2.57 -17.68 2.81
N ASN A 216 2.56 -17.57 4.13
CA ASN A 216 1.75 -18.42 5.00
C ASN A 216 0.25 -18.25 4.73
N ARG A 217 -0.24 -17.03 4.47
CA ARG A 217 -1.63 -16.81 4.08
C ARG A 217 -1.97 -17.44 2.72
N ILE A 218 -1.07 -17.33 1.74
CA ILE A 218 -1.25 -17.97 0.44
C ILE A 218 -1.35 -19.48 0.61
N LYS A 219 -0.49 -20.08 1.44
CA LYS A 219 -0.59 -21.50 1.82
C LYS A 219 -1.97 -21.85 2.40
N GLU A 220 -2.50 -21.05 3.33
CA GLU A 220 -3.84 -21.26 3.88
C GLU A 220 -4.92 -21.20 2.79
N PHE A 221 -4.83 -20.29 1.83
CA PHE A 221 -5.81 -20.20 0.74
C PHE A 221 -5.70 -21.34 -0.26
N VAL A 222 -4.50 -21.79 -0.58
CA VAL A 222 -4.26 -22.98 -1.41
C VAL A 222 -4.87 -24.21 -0.74
N LYS A 223 -4.72 -24.33 0.58
CA LYS A 223 -5.34 -25.39 1.38
C LYS A 223 -6.87 -25.40 1.24
N LEU A 224 -7.52 -24.23 1.22
CA LEU A 224 -8.97 -24.11 1.00
C LEU A 224 -9.44 -24.58 -0.40
N GLN A 225 -8.52 -24.86 -1.33
CA GLN A 225 -8.80 -25.45 -2.64
C GLN A 225 -8.48 -26.95 -2.73
N ASP A 226 -8.18 -27.61 -1.61
CA ASP A 226 -7.73 -29.00 -1.56
C ASP A 226 -6.46 -29.28 -2.39
N LYS A 227 -5.63 -28.25 -2.59
CA LYS A 227 -4.37 -28.32 -3.36
C LYS A 227 -3.15 -28.67 -2.51
N GLU A 228 -3.34 -29.20 -1.31
CA GLU A 228 -2.26 -29.46 -0.34
C GLU A 228 -1.17 -30.40 -0.86
N LYS A 229 -1.55 -31.35 -1.73
CA LYS A 229 -0.64 -32.35 -2.32
C LYS A 229 0.11 -31.85 -3.56
N LYS A 230 -0.31 -30.72 -4.14
CA LYS A 230 0.37 -30.13 -5.31
C LYS A 230 1.70 -29.53 -4.89
N PHE A 231 2.67 -29.59 -5.79
CA PHE A 231 3.90 -28.84 -5.64
C PHE A 231 3.73 -27.46 -6.26
N ILE A 232 3.71 -26.42 -5.41
CA ILE A 232 3.46 -25.04 -5.81
C ILE A 232 4.66 -24.18 -5.44
N LYS A 233 5.15 -23.36 -6.36
CA LYS A 233 6.16 -22.33 -6.05
C LYS A 233 5.52 -20.97 -5.90
N ILE A 234 5.88 -20.26 -4.85
CA ILE A 234 5.43 -18.89 -4.61
C ILE A 234 6.62 -17.96 -4.84
N TYR A 235 6.52 -17.08 -5.84
CA TYR A 235 7.50 -16.04 -6.11
C TYR A 235 6.97 -14.71 -5.61
N PHE A 236 7.79 -13.96 -4.88
CA PHE A 236 7.56 -12.54 -4.65
C PHE A 236 8.47 -11.74 -5.57
N THR A 237 7.89 -10.89 -6.40
CA THR A 237 8.63 -10.04 -7.34
C THR A 237 8.38 -8.57 -7.05
N SER A 238 9.34 -7.72 -7.43
CA SER A 238 9.18 -6.27 -7.28
C SER A 238 8.25 -5.71 -8.35
N LYS A 239 7.44 -4.70 -7.97
CA LYS A 239 6.72 -3.88 -8.95
C LYS A 239 7.64 -3.15 -9.93
N ASN A 240 8.83 -2.75 -9.48
CA ASN A 240 9.78 -1.95 -10.26
C ASN A 240 10.96 -2.80 -10.79
N GLY A 241 10.75 -4.11 -10.88
CA GLY A 241 11.75 -5.08 -11.30
C GLY A 241 11.04 -6.40 -11.58
N TYR A 242 10.36 -6.45 -12.73
CA TYR A 242 9.45 -7.54 -13.11
C TYR A 242 10.12 -8.94 -13.12
N TYR A 243 11.45 -8.99 -13.10
CA TYR A 243 12.24 -10.21 -13.28
C TYR A 243 13.21 -10.52 -12.14
N GLU A 244 13.30 -9.69 -11.11
CA GLU A 244 14.10 -10.02 -9.92
C GLU A 244 13.18 -10.52 -8.81
N ALA A 245 13.40 -11.78 -8.42
CA ALA A 245 12.73 -12.32 -7.26
C ALA A 245 13.25 -11.63 -6.00
N LEU A 246 12.33 -11.32 -5.09
CA LEU A 246 12.61 -10.83 -3.76
C LEU A 246 12.66 -11.98 -2.76
N LYS A 247 11.74 -12.95 -2.91
CA LYS A 247 11.70 -14.18 -2.13
C LYS A 247 11.05 -15.31 -2.93
N ILE A 248 11.47 -16.55 -2.66
CA ILE A 248 10.86 -17.76 -3.25
C ILE A 248 10.58 -18.78 -2.16
N TYR A 249 9.42 -19.43 -2.26
CA TYR A 249 9.02 -20.54 -1.41
C TYR A 249 8.57 -21.75 -2.23
N ASP A 250 8.95 -22.93 -1.77
CA ASP A 250 8.35 -24.20 -2.15
C ASP A 250 7.21 -24.53 -1.18
N LEU A 251 6.01 -24.78 -1.72
CA LEU A 251 4.87 -25.30 -0.98
C LEU A 251 4.59 -26.73 -1.47
N LYS A 252 4.82 -27.71 -0.60
CA LYS A 252 4.58 -29.13 -0.90
C LYS A 252 4.07 -29.84 0.35
N ASN A 253 3.04 -30.67 0.21
CA ASN A 253 2.44 -31.41 1.34
C ASN A 253 2.07 -30.49 2.51
N ASN A 254 1.55 -29.29 2.23
CA ASN A 254 1.24 -28.28 3.24
C ASN A 254 2.45 -27.81 4.08
N GLU A 255 3.69 -28.03 3.61
CA GLU A 255 4.92 -27.45 4.17
C GLU A 255 5.43 -26.33 3.28
N LEU A 256 5.76 -25.19 3.90
CA LEU A 256 6.30 -24.02 3.21
C LEU A 256 7.79 -23.92 3.53
N LYS A 257 8.63 -24.01 2.50
CA LYS A 257 10.09 -23.92 2.63
C LYS A 257 10.62 -22.75 1.84
N GLN A 258 11.32 -21.83 2.51
CA GLN A 258 12.00 -20.72 1.84
C GLN A 258 13.23 -21.24 1.08
N ILE A 259 13.37 -20.86 -0.17
CA ILE A 259 14.49 -21.25 -1.05
C ILE A 259 15.45 -20.07 -1.25
N TYR A 260 14.89 -18.87 -1.39
CA TYR A 260 15.65 -17.70 -1.76
C TYR A 260 15.11 -16.45 -1.07
N VAL A 261 16.03 -15.53 -0.73
CA VAL A 261 15.76 -14.20 -0.21
C VAL A 261 16.79 -13.23 -0.78
N SER A 262 16.32 -12.20 -1.46
CA SER A 262 17.18 -11.10 -1.90
C SER A 262 17.70 -10.30 -0.71
N LYS A 263 18.97 -9.91 -0.76
CA LYS A 263 19.58 -8.99 0.21
C LYS A 263 19.05 -7.56 0.06
N ASN A 264 18.57 -7.19 -1.13
CA ASN A 264 18.10 -5.85 -1.45
C ASN A 264 16.62 -5.88 -1.86
N LEU A 265 15.76 -5.33 -1.00
CA LEU A 265 14.30 -5.23 -1.25
C LEU A 265 13.90 -4.08 -2.18
N GLN A 266 14.81 -3.14 -2.40
CA GLN A 266 14.59 -1.99 -3.27
C GLN A 266 15.25 -2.24 -4.64
N VAL A 267 14.57 -3.04 -5.47
CA VAL A 267 14.96 -3.29 -6.86
C VAL A 267 14.62 -2.09 -7.74
N SER A 268 15.50 -1.78 -8.69
CA SER A 268 15.48 -0.54 -9.48
C SER A 268 15.46 -0.79 -10.98
N GLU A 269 14.52 -0.17 -11.68
CA GLU A 269 14.40 -0.20 -13.14
C GLU A 269 15.21 0.89 -13.88
N SER A 270 15.72 1.93 -13.21
CA SER A 270 16.34 3.08 -13.90
C SER A 270 17.52 3.73 -13.20
N LEU A 271 18.45 4.30 -13.97
CA LEU A 271 19.58 5.10 -13.49
C LEU A 271 19.16 6.24 -12.57
N GLY A 272 18.04 6.91 -12.86
CA GLY A 272 17.51 7.98 -12.01
C GLY A 272 17.09 7.47 -10.62
N PHE A 273 16.49 6.29 -10.54
CA PHE A 273 16.13 5.64 -9.28
C PHE A 273 17.39 5.28 -8.47
N VAL A 274 18.42 4.74 -9.13
CA VAL A 274 19.70 4.42 -8.49
C VAL A 274 20.35 5.68 -7.89
N LEU A 275 20.41 6.79 -8.64
CA LEU A 275 21.00 8.05 -8.18
C LEU A 275 20.26 8.63 -6.97
N VAL A 276 18.91 8.65 -7.00
CA VAL A 276 18.11 9.11 -5.87
C VAL A 276 18.32 8.22 -4.65
N ASN A 277 18.37 6.90 -4.83
CA ASN A 277 18.59 5.97 -3.73
C ASN A 277 20.00 6.13 -3.12
N MET A 278 21.04 6.29 -3.95
CA MET A 278 22.39 6.61 -3.48
C MET A 278 22.42 7.89 -2.65
N TYR A 279 21.78 8.96 -3.14
CA TYR A 279 21.71 10.22 -2.41
C TYR A 279 20.98 10.07 -1.06
N VAL A 280 19.88 9.30 -1.02
CA VAL A 280 19.16 9.04 0.22
C VAL A 280 19.97 8.18 1.19
N LYS A 281 20.71 7.18 0.72
CA LYS A 281 21.63 6.39 1.55
C LYS A 281 22.71 7.28 2.19
N MET A 282 23.30 8.19 1.41
CA MET A 282 24.23 9.20 1.92
C MET A 282 23.58 10.07 3.00
N LEU A 283 22.37 10.59 2.76
CA LEU A 283 21.64 11.40 3.75
C LEU A 283 21.34 10.65 5.06
N LYS A 284 21.16 9.32 4.99
CA LYS A 284 20.91 8.48 6.16
C LYS A 284 22.18 8.08 6.91
N GLY A 285 23.37 8.40 6.38
CA GLY A 285 24.65 7.97 6.95
C GLY A 285 24.93 6.47 6.77
N ASN A 286 24.23 5.81 5.84
CA ASN A 286 24.55 4.43 5.47
C ASN A 286 25.68 4.49 4.43
N GLU A 287 26.90 4.14 4.84
CA GLU A 287 28.07 4.03 3.94
C GLU A 287 27.87 2.95 2.87
N PHE A 288 28.60 3.11 1.77
CA PHE A 288 28.51 2.30 0.54
C PHE A 288 28.93 0.84 0.74
#